data_AF-A0AB73HCT8-F1
#
_entry.id   AF-A0AB73HCT8-F1
#
_cell.length_a   1.000
_cell.length_b   1.000
_cell.length_c   1.000
_cell.angle_alpha   90.00
_cell.angle_beta   90.00
_cell.angle_gamma   90.00
#
_symmetry.space_group_name_H-M   'P 1'
#
loop_
_entity.id
_entity.type
_entity.pdbx_description
1 polymer ?
#
loop_
_entity_poly.entity_id
_entity_poly.type
_entity_poly.pdbx_seq_one_letter_code
_entity_poly.pdbx_strand_id
1 'polypeptide(L)'
;MRGMFSESAVTSLDLSSFDTSKVTDMHYMLASAPQLQNITLGSQFQFFGSDAMLPHLTSTAKYTGKWQNVGSGTIDKPKGSFVGTSTELMSTYDGSTMADTYVWQPALLEVKVQDSTLMVGDTWNPADNFLSADNTGNPVDFKDITVTGSVDTTQPGVYTATYSYGGTTSTATITVLETMPASWINFFVDGTNVRSIPGSALSTPEWNLTTGLWDKWKPGIVKVPTDKLPAEPAKQGYEFKGWKDSTGTIVDFNTLDLDLNSQNEFDFYAVFEKVNSTNPSVEPPTKPGEGPNVVSPTTPGSGGNQTPSNGSGSNTVNTTITSQGNISPTSSATLQGGKLAKLGENSSLLLQGFGLLMVISGIAFFWWKRRKAHS
;
A
#
# COMPACT_ATOMS: atom_id res chain seq x y z
N MET A 1 -21.75 -49.22 25.64
CA MET A 1 -20.49 -49.37 24.88
C MET A 1 -19.28 -49.17 25.80
N ARG A 2 -19.25 -49.85 26.97
CA ARG A 2 -18.15 -49.71 27.92
C ARG A 2 -16.88 -50.38 27.40
N GLY A 3 -15.76 -49.68 27.40
CA GLY A 3 -14.44 -50.25 27.09
C GLY A 3 -14.21 -50.75 25.65
N MET A 4 -15.08 -50.41 24.69
CA MET A 4 -15.11 -51.06 23.37
C MET A 4 -13.79 -50.98 22.58
N PHE A 5 -13.06 -49.87 22.71
CA PHE A 5 -11.75 -49.62 22.10
C PHE A 5 -10.69 -49.27 23.14
N SER A 6 -10.90 -49.67 24.40
CA SER A 6 -9.95 -49.41 25.47
C SER A 6 -8.63 -50.12 25.16
N GLU A 7 -7.50 -49.44 25.39
CA GLU A 7 -6.14 -49.95 25.15
C GLU A 7 -5.85 -50.32 23.68
N SER A 8 -6.70 -49.90 22.75
CA SER A 8 -6.51 -50.16 21.33
C SER A 8 -5.32 -49.38 20.77
N ALA A 9 -4.55 -50.01 19.90
CA ALA A 9 -3.42 -49.42 19.20
C ALA A 9 -3.80 -48.79 17.84
N VAL A 10 -5.11 -48.62 17.55
CA VAL A 10 -5.58 -48.04 16.29
C VAL A 10 -5.18 -46.57 16.17
N THR A 11 -4.81 -46.18 14.95
CA THR A 11 -4.50 -44.78 14.62
C THR A 11 -5.69 -44.04 14.02
N SER A 12 -6.66 -44.78 13.50
CA SER A 12 -7.87 -44.26 12.88
C SER A 12 -9.07 -45.11 13.26
N LEU A 13 -10.18 -44.47 13.57
CA LEU A 13 -11.42 -45.14 13.93
C LEU A 13 -12.60 -44.46 13.24
N ASP A 14 -13.40 -45.25 12.51
CA ASP A 14 -14.61 -44.77 11.87
C ASP A 14 -15.84 -45.24 12.67
N LEU A 15 -16.50 -44.28 13.32
CA LEU A 15 -17.76 -44.46 14.06
C LEU A 15 -18.92 -43.75 13.37
N SER A 16 -18.78 -43.37 12.09
CA SER A 16 -19.81 -42.62 11.36
C SER A 16 -21.16 -43.35 11.25
N SER A 17 -21.12 -44.68 11.27
CA SER A 17 -22.29 -45.55 11.19
C SER A 17 -22.94 -45.87 12.53
N PHE A 18 -22.35 -45.42 13.65
CA PHE A 18 -22.84 -45.76 14.98
C PHE A 18 -24.01 -44.86 15.35
N ASP A 19 -25.17 -45.47 15.58
CA ASP A 19 -26.31 -44.84 16.27
C ASP A 19 -26.17 -45.11 17.77
N THR A 20 -25.87 -44.05 18.54
CA THR A 20 -25.68 -44.15 19.99
C THR A 20 -26.88 -43.64 20.78
N SER A 21 -28.02 -43.38 20.14
CA SER A 21 -29.24 -42.80 20.77
C SER A 21 -29.80 -43.61 21.94
N LYS A 22 -29.53 -44.92 21.99
CA LYS A 22 -29.96 -45.83 23.06
C LYS A 22 -28.84 -46.24 24.02
N VAL A 23 -27.62 -45.74 23.82
CA VAL A 23 -26.46 -46.08 24.64
C VAL A 23 -26.54 -45.28 25.95
N THR A 24 -26.53 -45.98 27.07
CA THR A 24 -26.59 -45.38 28.41
C THR A 24 -25.27 -45.43 29.18
N ASP A 25 -24.26 -46.12 28.64
CA ASP A 25 -22.94 -46.25 29.25
C ASP A 25 -21.84 -46.26 28.18
N MET A 26 -20.93 -45.29 28.24
CA MET A 26 -19.74 -45.18 27.37
C MET A 26 -18.44 -45.18 28.17
N HIS A 27 -18.46 -45.56 29.45
CA HIS A 27 -17.28 -45.50 30.30
C HIS A 27 -16.09 -46.23 29.66
N TYR A 28 -14.94 -45.57 29.65
CA TYR A 28 -13.68 -46.11 29.16
C TYR A 28 -13.70 -46.54 27.68
N MET A 29 -14.68 -46.12 26.87
CA MET A 29 -14.82 -46.58 25.49
C MET A 29 -13.52 -46.43 24.69
N LEU A 30 -12.80 -45.32 24.87
CA LEU A 30 -11.54 -44.97 24.19
C LEU A 30 -10.38 -44.79 25.18
N ALA A 31 -10.53 -45.29 26.42
CA ALA A 31 -9.50 -45.13 27.45
C ALA A 31 -8.19 -45.81 27.05
N SER A 32 -7.07 -45.14 27.32
CA SER A 32 -5.73 -45.66 27.04
C SER A 32 -5.48 -45.99 25.56
N ALA A 33 -6.07 -45.25 24.61
CA ALA A 33 -5.81 -45.37 23.18
C ALA A 33 -4.88 -44.24 22.65
N PRO A 34 -3.59 -44.17 23.07
CA PRO A 34 -2.74 -43.00 22.82
C PRO A 34 -2.35 -42.78 21.36
N GLN A 35 -2.57 -43.77 20.49
CA GLN A 35 -2.22 -43.70 19.07
C GLN A 35 -3.36 -43.17 18.19
N LEU A 36 -4.57 -42.99 18.74
CA LEU A 36 -5.74 -42.57 17.98
C LEU A 36 -5.58 -41.11 17.53
N GLN A 37 -5.28 -40.93 16.24
CA GLN A 37 -5.04 -39.64 15.61
C GLN A 37 -6.22 -39.15 14.81
N ASN A 38 -7.06 -40.06 14.29
CA ASN A 38 -8.20 -39.74 13.45
C ASN A 38 -9.45 -40.45 13.98
N ILE A 39 -10.54 -39.72 14.19
CA ILE A 39 -11.83 -40.30 14.55
C ILE A 39 -12.93 -39.70 13.67
N THR A 40 -13.65 -40.54 12.93
CA THR A 40 -14.81 -40.12 12.14
C THR A 40 -16.07 -40.36 12.93
N LEU A 41 -16.87 -39.31 13.12
CA LEU A 41 -18.09 -39.34 13.93
C LEU A 41 -19.30 -39.01 13.05
N GLY A 42 -20.40 -39.72 13.28
CA GLY A 42 -21.63 -39.60 12.48
C GLY A 42 -22.67 -38.70 13.11
N SER A 43 -23.70 -38.35 12.34
CA SER A 43 -24.79 -37.49 12.81
C SER A 43 -25.70 -38.14 13.86
N GLN A 44 -25.66 -39.47 13.98
CA GLN A 44 -26.37 -40.24 15.00
C GLN A 44 -25.47 -40.65 16.19
N PHE A 45 -24.20 -40.24 16.16
CA PHE A 45 -23.29 -40.42 17.28
C PHE A 45 -23.49 -39.27 18.28
N GLN A 46 -23.41 -39.58 19.57
CA GLN A 46 -23.36 -38.63 20.67
C GLN A 46 -22.47 -39.18 21.76
N PHE A 47 -21.60 -38.33 22.31
CA PHE A 47 -20.89 -38.67 23.54
C PHE A 47 -21.84 -38.57 24.74
N PHE A 48 -21.71 -39.50 25.68
CA PHE A 48 -22.40 -39.42 26.97
C PHE A 48 -21.44 -38.84 28.01
N GLY A 49 -21.45 -37.50 28.15
CA GLY A 49 -20.49 -36.78 28.98
C GLY A 49 -19.04 -36.91 28.48
N SER A 50 -18.09 -36.90 29.41
CA SER A 50 -16.65 -37.09 29.11
C SER A 50 -16.17 -38.53 29.30
N ASP A 51 -17.08 -39.46 29.59
CA ASP A 51 -16.74 -40.80 30.09
C ASP A 51 -16.23 -41.76 29.02
N ALA A 52 -16.41 -41.40 27.74
CA ALA A 52 -15.78 -42.10 26.62
C ALA A 52 -14.25 -42.02 26.67
N MET A 53 -13.69 -41.03 27.38
CA MET A 53 -12.25 -40.85 27.60
C MET A 53 -11.43 -40.77 26.31
N LEU A 54 -11.78 -39.84 25.41
CA LEU A 54 -10.89 -39.51 24.30
C LEU A 54 -9.48 -39.18 24.83
N PRO A 55 -8.41 -39.64 24.16
CA PRO A 55 -7.05 -39.49 24.65
C PRO A 55 -6.68 -38.04 24.94
N HIS A 56 -6.06 -37.77 26.10
CA HIS A 56 -5.48 -36.45 26.34
C HIS A 56 -4.29 -36.23 25.39
N LEU A 57 -4.27 -35.10 24.69
CA LEU A 57 -3.24 -34.81 23.70
C LEU A 57 -2.19 -33.87 24.29
N THR A 58 -0.92 -34.23 24.13
CA THR A 58 0.21 -33.37 24.49
C THR A 58 0.75 -32.69 23.23
N SER A 59 1.06 -31.40 23.34
CA SER A 59 1.68 -30.65 22.25
C SER A 59 3.05 -31.24 21.88
N THR A 60 3.33 -31.33 20.59
CA THR A 60 4.59 -31.81 20.01
C THR A 60 5.02 -30.88 18.87
N ALA A 61 6.21 -31.10 18.31
CA ALA A 61 6.65 -30.35 17.13
C ALA A 61 5.73 -30.51 15.90
N LYS A 62 4.93 -31.59 15.84
CA LYS A 62 4.04 -31.88 14.70
C LYS A 62 2.57 -31.52 14.96
N TYR A 63 2.16 -31.44 16.23
CA TYR A 63 0.74 -31.30 16.60
C TYR A 63 0.58 -30.36 17.78
N THR A 64 -0.49 -29.56 17.76
CA THR A 64 -0.73 -28.52 18.79
C THR A 64 -1.22 -29.07 20.13
N GLY A 65 -1.54 -30.36 20.21
CA GLY A 65 -2.21 -30.97 21.37
C GLY A 65 -3.73 -30.74 21.39
N LYS A 66 -4.34 -30.42 20.25
CA LYS A 66 -5.79 -30.24 20.09
C LYS A 66 -6.33 -31.12 18.96
N TRP A 67 -7.62 -31.39 18.99
CA TRP A 67 -8.38 -31.92 17.86
C TRP A 67 -8.83 -30.79 16.95
N GLN A 68 -8.90 -31.05 15.64
CA GLN A 68 -9.54 -30.19 14.67
C GLN A 68 -10.39 -31.04 13.72
N ASN A 69 -11.58 -30.58 13.34
CA ASN A 69 -12.36 -31.27 12.31
C ASN A 69 -11.77 -31.00 10.91
N VAL A 70 -11.86 -31.98 10.00
CA VAL A 70 -11.25 -31.87 8.67
C VAL A 70 -11.97 -30.80 7.84
N GLY A 71 -13.29 -30.74 7.89
CA GLY A 71 -14.11 -29.83 7.11
C GLY A 71 -13.86 -29.98 5.61
N SER A 72 -13.65 -28.86 4.91
CA SER A 72 -13.31 -28.85 3.49
C SER A 72 -11.82 -29.11 3.20
N GLY A 73 -11.03 -29.47 4.23
CA GLY A 73 -9.60 -29.73 4.14
C GLY A 73 -9.25 -31.19 3.89
N THR A 74 -8.04 -31.57 4.28
CA THR A 74 -7.57 -32.96 4.33
C THR A 74 -7.08 -33.30 5.73
N ILE A 75 -6.78 -34.57 6.01
CA ILE A 75 -6.24 -35.01 7.31
C ILE A 75 -4.98 -34.23 7.70
N ASP A 76 -4.05 -34.02 6.75
CA ASP A 76 -2.80 -33.29 7.01
C ASP A 76 -2.94 -31.76 6.98
N LYS A 77 -4.03 -31.25 6.39
CA LYS A 77 -4.33 -29.81 6.27
C LYS A 77 -5.82 -29.56 6.51
N PRO A 78 -6.30 -29.77 7.74
CA PRO A 78 -7.70 -29.59 8.08
C PRO A 78 -8.09 -28.12 7.93
N LYS A 79 -9.34 -27.88 7.52
CA LYS A 79 -9.93 -26.53 7.38
C LYS A 79 -11.22 -26.38 8.18
N GLY A 80 -11.54 -27.36 9.01
CA GLY A 80 -12.70 -27.29 9.88
C GLY A 80 -12.54 -26.23 10.96
N SER A 81 -13.68 -25.68 11.38
CA SER A 81 -13.78 -24.56 12.31
C SER A 81 -13.62 -24.98 13.78
N PHE A 82 -13.91 -26.24 14.13
CA PHE A 82 -13.72 -26.74 15.49
C PHE A 82 -12.24 -26.95 15.76
N VAL A 83 -11.73 -26.36 16.84
CA VAL A 83 -10.41 -26.63 17.40
C VAL A 83 -10.54 -26.69 18.92
N GLY A 84 -10.22 -27.84 19.52
CA GLY A 84 -10.44 -28.03 20.96
C GLY A 84 -9.73 -29.25 21.54
N THR A 85 -9.67 -29.32 22.86
CA THR A 85 -9.22 -30.48 23.62
C THR A 85 -10.18 -31.66 23.46
N SER A 86 -9.74 -32.84 23.89
CA SER A 86 -10.59 -34.04 23.92
C SER A 86 -11.85 -33.85 24.77
N THR A 87 -11.75 -33.15 25.90
CA THR A 87 -12.90 -32.83 26.76
C THR A 87 -13.87 -31.89 26.04
N GLU A 88 -13.37 -30.83 25.41
CA GLU A 88 -14.20 -29.89 24.66
C GLU A 88 -14.93 -30.61 23.54
N LEU A 89 -14.22 -31.40 22.72
CA LEU A 89 -14.82 -32.19 21.64
C LEU A 89 -15.96 -33.07 22.16
N MET A 90 -15.73 -33.86 23.22
CA MET A 90 -16.77 -34.72 23.78
C MET A 90 -17.97 -33.93 24.31
N SER A 91 -17.73 -32.79 24.96
CA SER A 91 -18.78 -31.99 25.59
C SER A 91 -19.62 -31.17 24.62
N THR A 92 -19.07 -30.76 23.47
CA THR A 92 -19.75 -29.89 22.51
C THR A 92 -20.33 -30.63 21.31
N TYR A 93 -19.86 -31.86 21.02
CA TYR A 93 -20.29 -32.62 19.85
C TYR A 93 -21.79 -32.91 19.88
N ASP A 94 -22.52 -32.37 18.90
CA ASP A 94 -23.98 -32.46 18.82
C ASP A 94 -24.49 -33.52 17.83
N GLY A 95 -23.58 -34.24 17.17
CA GLY A 95 -23.88 -35.13 16.06
C GLY A 95 -24.32 -34.37 14.80
N SER A 96 -25.50 -33.77 14.84
CA SER A 96 -26.20 -33.25 13.67
C SER A 96 -25.45 -32.19 12.86
N THR A 97 -24.72 -31.27 13.51
CA THR A 97 -23.98 -30.19 12.84
C THR A 97 -22.47 -30.44 12.83
N MET A 98 -22.00 -31.35 13.69
CA MET A 98 -20.59 -31.63 13.92
C MET A 98 -20.10 -32.94 13.28
N ALA A 99 -20.96 -33.73 12.65
CA ALA A 99 -20.55 -34.96 11.95
C ALA A 99 -19.44 -34.70 10.92
N ASP A 100 -18.25 -35.23 11.21
CA ASP A 100 -17.03 -35.04 10.43
C ASP A 100 -15.94 -36.03 10.90
N THR A 101 -14.80 -36.02 10.21
CA THR A 101 -13.55 -36.58 10.71
C THR A 101 -12.81 -35.55 11.55
N TYR A 102 -12.37 -35.96 12.73
CA TYR A 102 -11.55 -35.18 13.64
C TYR A 102 -10.14 -35.76 13.64
N VAL A 103 -9.15 -34.88 13.54
CA VAL A 103 -7.74 -35.23 13.49
C VAL A 103 -6.98 -34.47 14.57
N TRP A 104 -5.83 -34.99 15.02
CA TRP A 104 -4.90 -34.17 15.78
C TRP A 104 -4.51 -32.96 14.94
N GLN A 105 -4.77 -31.76 15.46
CA GLN A 105 -4.50 -30.52 14.76
C GLN A 105 -3.01 -30.43 14.42
N PRO A 106 -2.64 -30.43 13.14
CA PRO A 106 -1.25 -30.27 12.73
C PRO A 106 -0.75 -28.89 13.16
N ALA A 107 0.45 -28.85 13.75
CA ALA A 107 1.18 -27.61 13.96
C ALA A 107 1.76 -27.17 12.61
N LEU A 108 0.92 -26.54 11.77
CA LEU A 108 1.34 -26.05 10.47
C LEU A 108 2.32 -24.88 10.66
N LEU A 109 3.56 -25.09 10.26
CA LEU A 109 4.55 -24.02 10.13
C LEU A 109 4.35 -23.36 8.77
N GLU A 110 3.87 -22.14 8.79
CA GLU A 110 3.73 -21.30 7.60
C GLU A 110 4.64 -20.09 7.76
N VAL A 111 5.45 -19.81 6.73
CA VAL A 111 6.25 -18.58 6.65
C VAL A 111 5.48 -17.62 5.75
N LYS A 112 4.97 -16.52 6.31
CA LYS A 112 4.25 -15.49 5.56
C LYS A 112 5.20 -14.34 5.26
N VAL A 113 5.23 -13.97 3.99
CA VAL A 113 6.07 -12.89 3.46
C VAL A 113 5.22 -11.97 2.61
N GLN A 114 5.70 -10.75 2.41
CA GLN A 114 5.12 -9.78 1.50
C GLN A 114 6.16 -9.27 0.51
N ASP A 115 5.70 -8.81 -0.65
CA ASP A 115 6.54 -8.18 -1.64
C ASP A 115 6.87 -6.73 -1.26
N SER A 116 7.95 -6.17 -1.80
CA SER A 116 8.31 -4.77 -1.61
C SER A 116 8.70 -4.09 -2.92
N THR A 117 8.57 -2.77 -2.93
CA THR A 117 9.07 -1.91 -4.01
C THR A 117 10.01 -0.88 -3.41
N LEU A 118 11.19 -0.76 -4.00
CA LEU A 118 12.27 0.13 -3.61
C LEU A 118 12.67 0.99 -4.80
N MET A 119 13.33 2.11 -4.55
CA MET A 119 14.00 2.92 -5.55
C MET A 119 15.50 2.58 -5.58
N VAL A 120 16.16 2.81 -6.72
CA VAL A 120 17.61 2.64 -6.84
C VAL A 120 18.32 3.50 -5.78
N GLY A 121 19.21 2.86 -5.00
CA GLY A 121 19.93 3.47 -3.90
C GLY A 121 19.25 3.35 -2.54
N ASP A 122 17.99 2.89 -2.47
CA ASP A 122 17.35 2.57 -1.20
C ASP A 122 18.07 1.41 -0.49
N THR A 123 17.94 1.37 0.83
CA THR A 123 18.42 0.25 1.62
C THR A 123 17.32 -0.79 1.74
N TRP A 124 17.57 -2.02 1.29
CA TRP A 124 16.66 -3.13 1.53
C TRP A 124 16.89 -3.73 2.92
N ASN A 125 15.83 -3.76 3.73
CA ASN A 125 15.81 -4.48 5.00
C ASN A 125 14.92 -5.74 4.87
N PRO A 126 15.48 -6.96 4.99
CA PRO A 126 14.70 -8.18 4.86
C PRO A 126 13.54 -8.33 5.85
N ALA A 127 13.63 -7.68 7.03
CA ALA A 127 12.55 -7.73 8.01
C ALA A 127 11.25 -7.09 7.48
N ASP A 128 11.34 -6.13 6.57
CA ASP A 128 10.18 -5.42 6.01
C ASP A 128 9.32 -6.32 5.12
N ASN A 129 9.89 -7.41 4.60
CA ASN A 129 9.18 -8.40 3.79
C ASN A 129 8.67 -9.59 4.61
N PHE A 130 8.97 -9.67 5.91
CA PHE A 130 8.52 -10.75 6.79
C PHE A 130 7.24 -10.37 7.54
N LEU A 131 6.23 -11.25 7.52
CA LEU A 131 4.98 -11.05 8.25
C LEU A 131 4.87 -11.92 9.49
N SER A 132 5.04 -13.25 9.35
CA SER A 132 5.01 -14.19 10.47
C SER A 132 5.60 -15.55 10.08
N ALA A 133 5.96 -16.38 11.07
CA ALA A 133 6.40 -17.76 10.86
C ALA A 133 5.75 -18.73 11.86
N ASP A 134 4.43 -18.69 11.99
CA ASP A 134 3.66 -19.68 12.74
C ASP A 134 2.19 -19.62 12.31
N ASN A 135 1.46 -20.71 12.55
CA ASN A 135 0.00 -20.76 12.40
C ASN A 135 -0.71 -21.10 13.72
N THR A 136 0.00 -21.02 14.85
CA THR A 136 -0.48 -21.49 16.16
C THR A 136 -0.54 -20.39 17.22
N GLY A 137 -0.27 -19.13 16.84
CA GLY A 137 -0.37 -17.97 17.73
C GLY A 137 0.82 -17.78 18.65
N ASN A 138 1.95 -18.44 18.37
CA ASN A 138 3.22 -18.25 19.08
C ASN A 138 4.17 -17.48 18.16
N PRO A 139 4.25 -16.14 18.28
CA PRO A 139 4.99 -15.32 17.34
C PRO A 139 6.47 -15.74 17.29
N VAL A 140 6.94 -16.06 16.08
CA VAL A 140 8.35 -16.28 15.80
C VAL A 140 9.05 -14.95 15.53
N ASP A 141 10.13 -14.70 16.26
CA ASP A 141 10.93 -13.49 16.11
C ASP A 141 11.71 -13.54 14.78
N PHE A 142 11.82 -12.39 14.10
CA PHE A 142 12.52 -12.29 12.82
C PHE A 142 13.98 -12.77 12.92
N LYS A 143 14.64 -12.62 14.07
CA LYS A 143 16.03 -13.08 14.28
C LYS A 143 16.18 -14.60 14.10
N ASP A 144 15.10 -15.36 14.27
CA ASP A 144 15.09 -16.81 14.14
C ASP A 144 14.79 -17.26 12.70
N ILE A 145 14.53 -16.30 11.79
CA ILE A 145 14.26 -16.55 10.37
C ILE A 145 15.56 -16.56 9.60
N THR A 146 15.76 -17.63 8.82
CA THR A 146 16.87 -17.69 7.87
C THR A 146 16.42 -17.09 6.53
N VAL A 147 17.04 -15.98 6.14
CA VAL A 147 16.83 -15.32 4.85
C VAL A 147 17.98 -15.63 3.91
N THR A 148 17.65 -16.03 2.69
CA THR A 148 18.61 -16.28 1.60
C THR A 148 18.21 -15.50 0.35
N GLY A 149 19.17 -15.23 -0.54
CA GLY A 149 18.99 -14.33 -1.68
C GLY A 149 19.74 -13.02 -1.46
N SER A 150 19.91 -12.27 -2.56
CA SER A 150 20.58 -10.98 -2.56
C SER A 150 19.76 -10.01 -3.40
N VAL A 151 19.51 -8.83 -2.86
CA VAL A 151 18.83 -7.73 -3.54
C VAL A 151 19.88 -6.66 -3.82
N ASP A 152 20.23 -6.48 -5.09
CA ASP A 152 21.09 -5.38 -5.52
C ASP A 152 20.24 -4.13 -5.74
N THR A 153 20.20 -3.25 -4.74
CA THR A 153 19.43 -1.99 -4.84
C THR A 153 20.14 -0.92 -5.67
N THR A 154 21.34 -1.19 -6.21
CA THR A 154 22.03 -0.24 -7.11
C THR A 154 21.58 -0.37 -8.56
N GLN A 155 20.90 -1.46 -8.89
CA GLN A 155 20.41 -1.74 -10.23
C GLN A 155 18.90 -1.98 -10.22
N PRO A 156 18.15 -1.34 -11.12
CA PRO A 156 16.72 -1.63 -11.25
C PRO A 156 16.53 -3.09 -11.69
N GLY A 157 15.51 -3.74 -11.14
CA GLY A 157 15.27 -5.15 -11.38
C GLY A 157 14.26 -5.76 -10.44
N VAL A 158 13.91 -7.01 -10.73
CA VAL A 158 13.12 -7.85 -9.84
C VAL A 158 14.07 -8.85 -9.18
N TYR A 159 14.14 -8.79 -7.86
CA TYR A 159 14.95 -9.67 -7.02
C TYR A 159 14.03 -10.55 -6.18
N THR A 160 14.58 -11.64 -5.66
CA THR A 160 13.83 -12.55 -4.79
C THR A 160 14.64 -12.84 -3.53
N ALA A 161 13.92 -12.98 -2.42
CA ALA A 161 14.48 -13.40 -1.15
C ALA A 161 13.63 -14.53 -0.57
N THR A 162 14.29 -15.61 -0.17
CA THR A 162 13.64 -16.79 0.41
C THR A 162 13.80 -16.79 1.92
N TYR A 163 12.66 -16.85 2.61
CA TYR A 163 12.53 -16.87 4.06
C TYR A 163 12.23 -18.29 4.49
N SER A 164 12.97 -18.78 5.49
CA SER A 164 12.86 -20.16 5.94
C SER A 164 12.84 -20.26 7.46
N TYR A 165 11.96 -21.13 7.96
CA TYR A 165 11.81 -21.45 9.37
C TYR A 165 11.25 -22.86 9.54
N GLY A 166 11.86 -23.67 10.40
CA GLY A 166 11.39 -25.03 10.69
C GLY A 166 11.24 -25.94 9.47
N GLY A 167 12.03 -25.71 8.41
CA GLY A 167 11.96 -26.47 7.15
C GLY A 167 10.90 -26.00 6.15
N THR A 168 10.03 -25.06 6.53
CA THR A 168 9.11 -24.38 5.60
C THR A 168 9.80 -23.17 4.97
N THR A 169 9.51 -22.91 3.70
CA THR A 169 10.06 -21.77 2.95
C THR A 169 8.96 -20.98 2.23
N SER A 170 9.14 -19.67 2.16
CA SER A 170 8.36 -18.76 1.30
C SER A 170 9.29 -17.75 0.62
N THR A 171 8.88 -17.22 -0.53
CA THR A 171 9.71 -16.28 -1.31
C THR A 171 8.99 -14.95 -1.49
N ALA A 172 9.66 -13.86 -1.13
CA ALA A 172 9.23 -12.49 -1.39
C ALA A 172 9.85 -11.99 -2.70
N THR A 173 9.10 -11.17 -3.42
CA THR A 173 9.57 -10.44 -4.60
C THR A 173 9.90 -9.00 -4.21
N ILE A 174 11.11 -8.56 -4.54
CA ILE A 174 11.59 -7.21 -4.27
C ILE A 174 11.81 -6.53 -5.61
N THR A 175 11.02 -5.49 -5.88
CA THR A 175 11.11 -4.73 -7.12
C THR A 175 11.91 -3.45 -6.86
N VAL A 176 13.09 -3.33 -7.47
CA VAL A 176 13.89 -2.11 -7.45
C VAL A 176 13.58 -1.34 -8.74
N LEU A 177 12.97 -0.17 -8.58
CA LEU A 177 12.68 0.77 -9.66
C LEU A 177 13.80 1.80 -9.78
N GLU A 178 14.04 2.33 -10.96
CA GLU A 178 14.97 3.45 -11.12
C GLU A 178 14.46 4.70 -10.38
N THR A 179 15.38 5.42 -9.74
CA THR A 179 15.10 6.80 -9.31
C THR A 179 14.93 7.65 -10.56
N MET A 180 13.77 8.30 -10.71
CA MET A 180 13.59 9.32 -11.75
C MET A 180 14.68 10.39 -11.52
N PRO A 181 15.59 10.66 -12.47
CA PRO A 181 16.38 11.87 -12.45
C PRO A 181 15.42 13.05 -12.23
N ALA A 182 15.69 13.83 -11.20
CA ALA A 182 14.95 15.04 -10.96
C ALA A 182 15.44 16.07 -11.98
N SER A 183 15.00 15.97 -13.24
CA SER A 183 15.19 17.09 -14.16
C SER A 183 14.27 18.22 -13.74
N TRP A 184 14.77 19.45 -13.63
CA TRP A 184 13.97 20.60 -13.22
C TRP A 184 13.98 21.69 -14.29
N ILE A 185 12.84 22.37 -14.43
CA ILE A 185 12.78 23.63 -15.16
C ILE A 185 12.62 24.75 -14.14
N ASN A 186 13.56 25.69 -14.11
CA ASN A 186 13.58 26.78 -13.14
C ASN A 186 13.42 28.13 -13.84
N PHE A 187 12.74 29.04 -13.15
CA PHE A 187 12.52 30.42 -13.59
C PHE A 187 13.08 31.39 -12.57
N PHE A 188 13.90 32.34 -13.00
CA PHE A 188 14.59 33.28 -12.13
C PHE A 188 14.27 34.74 -12.48
N VAL A 189 13.98 35.54 -11.46
CA VAL A 189 13.81 37.00 -11.57
C VAL A 189 14.85 37.65 -10.66
N ASP A 190 15.73 38.47 -11.22
CA ASP A 190 16.83 39.14 -10.49
C ASP A 190 17.63 38.18 -9.57
N GLY A 191 17.88 36.96 -10.06
CA GLY A 191 18.62 35.91 -9.34
C GLY A 191 17.81 35.08 -8.34
N THR A 192 16.54 35.42 -8.11
CA THR A 192 15.64 34.66 -7.22
C THR A 192 14.84 33.65 -8.01
N ASN A 193 14.81 32.38 -7.57
CA ASN A 193 13.96 31.36 -8.17
C ASN A 193 12.49 31.64 -7.82
N VAL A 194 11.67 31.89 -8.84
CA VAL A 194 10.25 32.22 -8.70
C VAL A 194 9.34 31.02 -9.02
N ARG A 195 9.86 29.98 -9.69
CA ARG A 195 9.10 28.77 -10.03
C ARG A 195 10.02 27.62 -10.44
N SER A 196 9.70 26.43 -9.96
CA SER A 196 10.31 25.17 -10.39
C SER A 196 9.25 24.19 -10.89
N ILE A 197 9.49 23.55 -12.03
CA ILE A 197 8.67 22.46 -12.57
C ILE A 197 9.52 21.19 -12.52
N PRO A 198 9.12 20.14 -11.77
CA PRO A 198 9.79 18.87 -11.86
C PRO A 198 9.47 18.22 -13.21
N GLY A 199 10.47 17.65 -13.88
CA GLY A 199 10.36 16.98 -15.17
C GLY A 199 9.40 15.79 -15.13
N SER A 200 9.24 15.16 -13.96
CA SER A 200 8.21 14.14 -13.72
C SER A 200 6.77 14.66 -13.87
N ALA A 201 6.53 15.97 -13.74
CA ALA A 201 5.22 16.57 -14.05
C ALA A 201 4.98 16.77 -15.56
N LEU A 202 6.02 16.57 -16.37
CA LEU A 202 6.00 16.78 -17.83
C LEU A 202 6.14 15.48 -18.62
N SER A 203 6.45 14.37 -17.95
CA SER A 203 6.62 13.06 -18.56
C SER A 203 5.67 12.03 -17.96
N THR A 204 5.06 11.19 -18.80
CA THR A 204 4.37 9.98 -18.34
C THR A 204 5.37 8.83 -18.30
N PRO A 205 5.52 8.12 -17.16
CA PRO A 205 6.35 6.92 -17.15
C PRO A 205 5.74 5.89 -18.13
N GLU A 206 6.59 5.21 -18.89
CA GLU A 206 6.18 4.16 -19.83
C GLU A 206 6.35 2.79 -19.18
N TRP A 207 5.43 1.86 -19.43
CA TRP A 207 5.50 0.50 -18.90
C TRP A 207 6.27 -0.42 -19.86
N ASN A 208 7.34 -1.06 -19.39
CA ASN A 208 8.08 -2.02 -20.19
C ASN A 208 7.37 -3.38 -20.20
N LEU A 209 6.82 -3.78 -21.34
CA LEU A 209 6.16 -5.08 -21.51
C LEU A 209 7.13 -6.28 -21.49
N THR A 210 8.42 -6.06 -21.69
CA THR A 210 9.46 -7.11 -21.72
C THR A 210 10.01 -7.41 -20.33
N THR A 211 10.25 -6.37 -19.52
CA THR A 211 10.82 -6.53 -18.17
C THR A 211 9.75 -6.56 -17.08
N GLY A 212 8.51 -6.13 -17.37
CA GLY A 212 7.44 -6.04 -16.37
C GLY A 212 7.70 -4.96 -15.32
N LEU A 213 8.55 -3.99 -15.65
CA LEU A 213 8.89 -2.84 -14.82
C LEU A 213 8.44 -1.56 -15.54
N TRP A 214 8.21 -0.49 -14.78
CA TRP A 214 8.23 0.84 -15.39
C TRP A 214 9.60 1.05 -16.02
N ASP A 215 9.61 1.40 -17.30
CA ASP A 215 10.86 1.60 -18.03
C ASP A 215 11.68 2.70 -17.38
N LYS A 216 13.00 2.62 -17.64
CA LYS A 216 13.96 3.70 -17.43
C LYS A 216 13.29 5.06 -17.58
N TRP A 217 13.50 5.98 -16.63
CA TRP A 217 13.02 7.35 -16.82
C TRP A 217 13.66 7.90 -18.10
N LYS A 218 12.85 7.90 -19.17
CA LYS A 218 13.18 8.37 -20.52
C LYS A 218 12.07 9.31 -20.97
N PRO A 219 11.88 10.44 -20.28
CA PRO A 219 10.95 11.48 -20.70
C PRO A 219 11.16 11.89 -22.16
N GLY A 220 12.40 11.78 -22.66
CA GLY A 220 12.74 12.20 -24.01
C GLY A 220 12.53 13.69 -24.18
N ILE A 221 12.05 14.05 -25.36
CA ILE A 221 11.71 15.43 -25.71
C ILE A 221 10.30 15.73 -25.21
N VAL A 222 10.18 16.73 -24.33
CA VAL A 222 8.89 17.23 -23.83
C VAL A 222 8.70 18.69 -24.20
N LYS A 223 7.44 19.10 -24.35
CA LYS A 223 7.06 20.52 -24.47
C LYS A 223 6.74 21.08 -23.10
N VAL A 224 7.16 22.33 -22.86
CA VAL A 224 6.79 23.04 -21.63
C VAL A 224 5.33 23.47 -21.73
N PRO A 225 4.43 22.98 -20.88
CA PRO A 225 3.03 23.37 -20.93
C PRO A 225 2.91 24.84 -20.52
N THR A 226 2.28 25.65 -21.38
CA THR A 226 2.17 27.10 -21.17
C THR A 226 1.33 27.45 -19.93
N ASP A 227 0.40 26.57 -19.53
CA ASP A 227 -0.37 26.68 -18.28
C ASP A 227 0.48 26.47 -17.02
N LYS A 228 1.68 25.89 -17.16
CA LYS A 228 2.63 25.68 -16.06
C LYS A 228 3.69 26.77 -16.00
N LEU A 229 3.65 27.79 -16.85
CA LEU A 229 4.60 28.91 -16.77
C LEU A 229 4.29 29.81 -15.55
N PRO A 230 5.29 30.49 -14.98
CA PRO A 230 5.04 31.55 -14.00
C PRO A 230 4.25 32.69 -14.64
N ALA A 231 3.50 33.43 -13.82
CA ALA A 231 2.91 34.69 -14.26
C ALA A 231 4.01 35.68 -14.69
N GLU A 232 3.68 36.57 -15.63
CA GLU A 232 4.62 37.58 -16.11
C GLU A 232 5.11 38.45 -14.94
N PRO A 233 6.43 38.52 -14.69
CA PRO A 233 6.95 39.25 -13.56
C PRO A 233 6.91 40.76 -13.82
N ALA A 234 6.47 41.53 -12.84
CA ALA A 234 6.43 42.99 -12.92
C ALA A 234 7.67 43.62 -12.25
N LYS A 235 8.25 44.64 -12.90
CA LYS A 235 9.37 45.41 -12.37
C LYS A 235 9.16 46.90 -12.64
N GLN A 236 9.13 47.72 -11.58
CA GLN A 236 8.80 49.15 -11.71
C GLN A 236 9.74 49.89 -12.67
N GLY A 237 9.17 50.56 -13.67
CA GLY A 237 9.94 51.31 -14.68
C GLY A 237 10.56 50.44 -15.77
N TYR A 238 10.23 49.14 -15.82
CA TYR A 238 10.67 48.21 -16.84
C TYR A 238 9.49 47.44 -17.45
N GLU A 239 9.62 47.11 -18.73
CA GLU A 239 8.73 46.22 -19.46
C GLU A 239 9.36 44.82 -19.51
N PHE A 240 8.58 43.79 -19.19
CA PHE A 240 9.02 42.39 -19.34
C PHE A 240 9.03 42.00 -20.82
N LYS A 241 10.16 41.45 -21.29
CA LYS A 241 10.36 41.07 -22.70
C LYS A 241 10.31 39.57 -22.96
N GLY A 242 10.21 38.77 -21.91
CA GLY A 242 10.23 37.31 -22.01
C GLY A 242 11.31 36.67 -21.14
N TRP A 243 11.44 35.37 -21.31
CA TRP A 243 12.41 34.54 -20.59
C TRP A 243 13.57 34.20 -21.53
N LYS A 244 14.81 34.35 -21.06
CA LYS A 244 15.99 33.89 -21.79
C LYS A 244 16.57 32.62 -21.19
N ASP A 245 17.14 31.77 -22.02
CA ASP A 245 17.91 30.61 -21.59
C ASP A 245 19.31 31.00 -21.05
N SER A 246 20.11 30.00 -20.69
CA SER A 246 21.49 30.17 -20.22
C SER A 246 22.44 30.73 -21.29
N THR A 247 22.09 30.66 -22.58
CA THR A 247 22.87 31.26 -23.68
C THR A 247 22.55 32.74 -23.88
N GLY A 248 21.46 33.22 -23.28
CA GLY A 248 21.00 34.60 -23.35
C GLY A 248 19.93 34.85 -24.41
N THR A 249 19.44 33.79 -25.07
CA THR A 249 18.43 33.89 -26.14
C THR A 249 17.03 33.89 -25.54
N ILE A 250 16.17 34.82 -25.96
CA ILE A 250 14.75 34.82 -25.55
C ILE A 250 14.04 33.61 -26.17
N VAL A 251 13.30 32.88 -25.35
CA VAL A 251 12.71 31.58 -25.69
C VAL A 251 11.21 31.70 -25.92
N ASP A 252 10.72 31.04 -26.97
CA ASP A 252 9.29 30.83 -27.20
C ASP A 252 8.87 29.44 -26.69
N PHE A 253 8.16 29.40 -25.57
CA PHE A 253 7.71 28.14 -24.95
C PHE A 253 6.69 27.35 -25.78
N ASN A 254 6.07 27.94 -26.81
CA ASN A 254 5.16 27.20 -27.70
C ASN A 254 5.91 26.26 -28.64
N THR A 255 7.18 26.59 -28.94
CA THR A 255 8.03 25.87 -29.88
C THR A 255 9.25 25.23 -29.21
N LEU A 256 9.46 25.48 -27.91
CA LEU A 256 10.55 24.92 -27.14
C LEU A 256 10.36 23.43 -26.84
N ASP A 257 11.30 22.64 -27.34
CA ASP A 257 11.46 21.23 -27.06
C ASP A 257 12.60 21.04 -26.07
N LEU A 258 12.32 20.40 -24.93
CA LEU A 258 13.32 20.10 -23.90
C LEU A 258 13.58 18.59 -23.86
N ASP A 259 14.82 18.18 -24.17
CA ASP A 259 15.24 16.80 -23.94
C ASP A 259 15.62 16.62 -22.48
N LEU A 260 14.68 16.16 -21.67
CA LEU A 260 14.89 15.97 -20.24
C LEU A 260 15.96 14.91 -19.93
N ASN A 261 16.38 14.08 -20.90
CA ASN A 261 17.49 13.14 -20.74
C ASN A 261 18.87 13.79 -20.96
N SER A 262 18.92 14.97 -21.59
CA SER A 262 20.18 15.62 -21.95
C SER A 262 20.85 16.34 -20.78
N GLN A 263 20.06 16.81 -19.81
CA GLN A 263 20.54 17.55 -18.64
C GLN A 263 19.54 17.53 -17.49
N ASN A 264 20.05 17.77 -16.28
CA ASN A 264 19.28 17.72 -15.04
C ASN A 264 18.55 19.04 -14.73
N GLU A 265 18.95 20.17 -15.31
CA GLU A 265 18.33 21.47 -15.00
C GLU A 265 18.23 22.34 -16.25
N PHE A 266 17.09 23.02 -16.40
CA PHE A 266 16.77 23.97 -17.46
C PHE A 266 16.43 25.31 -16.83
N ASP A 267 17.37 26.25 -16.86
CA ASP A 267 17.21 27.54 -16.20
C ASP A 267 16.83 28.64 -17.19
N PHE A 268 15.78 29.39 -16.85
CA PHE A 268 15.29 30.54 -17.60
C PHE A 268 15.29 31.81 -16.74
N TYR A 269 15.73 32.92 -17.31
CA TYR A 269 15.90 34.20 -16.61
C TYR A 269 15.02 35.28 -17.21
N ALA A 270 14.36 36.08 -16.38
CA ALA A 270 13.50 37.16 -16.84
C ALA A 270 14.31 38.28 -17.53
N VAL A 271 13.81 38.78 -18.65
CA VAL A 271 14.39 39.90 -19.41
C VAL A 271 13.50 41.13 -19.26
N PHE A 272 14.13 42.27 -18.97
CA PHE A 272 13.46 43.54 -18.75
C PHE A 272 14.10 44.64 -19.60
N GLU A 273 13.27 45.47 -20.24
CA GLU A 273 13.69 46.68 -20.94
C GLU A 273 13.20 47.92 -20.20
N LYS A 274 14.03 48.95 -20.06
CA LYS A 274 13.65 50.17 -19.34
C LYS A 274 12.63 50.97 -20.14
N VAL A 275 11.51 51.33 -19.52
CA VAL A 275 10.51 52.19 -20.17
C VAL A 275 11.02 53.63 -20.14
N ASN A 276 11.38 54.17 -21.30
CA ASN A 276 11.79 55.57 -21.42
C ASN A 276 10.56 56.47 -21.30
N SER A 277 10.38 57.13 -20.16
CA SER A 277 9.36 58.17 -20.00
C SER A 277 9.64 59.31 -20.99
N THR A 278 8.89 59.41 -22.08
CA THR A 278 8.84 60.66 -22.85
C THR A 278 8.18 61.72 -21.99
N ASN A 279 8.97 62.73 -21.61
CA ASN A 279 8.55 63.93 -20.90
C ASN A 279 7.32 64.56 -21.60
N PRO A 280 6.19 64.85 -20.93
CA PRO A 280 5.06 65.49 -21.59
C PRO A 280 5.45 66.91 -22.01
N SER A 281 5.23 67.22 -23.29
CA SER A 281 5.41 68.53 -23.90
C SER A 281 4.54 69.56 -23.19
N VAL A 282 5.15 70.52 -22.49
CA VAL A 282 4.46 71.66 -21.89
C VAL A 282 4.21 72.69 -22.99
N GLU A 283 2.96 72.88 -23.40
CA GLU A 283 2.55 73.96 -24.30
C GLU A 283 2.61 75.31 -23.55
N PRO A 284 3.12 76.42 -24.15
CA PRO A 284 3.21 77.70 -23.45
C PRO A 284 1.81 78.30 -23.21
N PRO A 285 1.56 78.96 -22.07
CA PRO A 285 0.24 79.53 -21.77
C PRO A 285 -0.11 80.67 -22.74
N THR A 286 -1.33 80.63 -23.28
CA THR A 286 -1.86 81.62 -24.24
C THR A 286 -2.43 82.90 -23.60
N LYS A 287 -2.18 83.16 -22.30
CA LYS A 287 -2.63 84.39 -21.63
C LYS A 287 -1.70 84.84 -20.49
N PRO A 288 -1.38 86.14 -20.34
CA PRO A 288 -0.56 86.61 -19.21
C PRO A 288 -1.35 86.56 -17.90
N GLY A 289 -0.87 85.79 -16.91
CA GLY A 289 -1.36 85.88 -15.52
C GLY A 289 -1.69 84.60 -14.77
N GLU A 290 -1.54 83.39 -15.34
CA GLU A 290 -1.71 82.14 -14.59
C GLU A 290 -0.49 81.22 -14.81
N GLY A 291 0.03 80.64 -13.71
CA GLY A 291 1.17 79.72 -13.73
C GLY A 291 0.86 78.41 -14.47
N PRO A 292 1.87 77.61 -14.83
CA PRO A 292 1.68 76.40 -15.63
C PRO A 292 0.77 75.38 -14.93
N ASN A 293 -0.33 75.01 -15.59
CA ASN A 293 -1.19 73.90 -15.20
C ASN A 293 -0.45 72.57 -15.46
N VAL A 294 -0.12 71.86 -14.38
CA VAL A 294 0.35 70.47 -14.45
C VAL A 294 -0.88 69.59 -14.66
N VAL A 295 -1.05 69.04 -15.87
CA VAL A 295 -1.98 67.93 -16.09
C VAL A 295 -1.29 66.65 -15.65
N SER A 296 -1.62 66.16 -14.47
CA SER A 296 -1.21 64.83 -13.99
C SER A 296 -1.98 63.73 -14.75
N PRO A 297 -1.34 62.60 -15.12
CA PRO A 297 -2.04 61.44 -15.66
C PRO A 297 -3.00 60.84 -14.63
N THR A 298 -4.17 60.42 -15.11
CA THR A 298 -5.22 59.75 -14.35
C THR A 298 -4.80 58.36 -13.89
N THR A 299 -4.92 58.11 -12.59
CA THR A 299 -4.83 56.78 -11.95
C THR A 299 -6.18 56.04 -12.10
N PRO A 300 -6.24 54.81 -12.62
CA PRO A 300 -7.43 53.96 -12.49
C PRO A 300 -7.57 53.41 -11.06
N GLY A 301 -8.79 53.52 -10.53
CA GLY A 301 -9.11 53.49 -9.11
C GLY A 301 -9.04 52.14 -8.38
N SER A 302 -8.72 52.26 -7.10
CA SER A 302 -8.97 51.27 -6.05
C SER A 302 -10.39 51.47 -5.51
N GLY A 303 -11.33 50.62 -5.94
CA GLY A 303 -12.68 50.55 -5.36
C GLY A 303 -12.71 49.67 -4.12
N GLY A 304 -12.47 50.26 -2.95
CA GLY A 304 -12.95 49.71 -1.68
C GLY A 304 -14.36 50.23 -1.41
N ASN A 305 -15.31 49.35 -1.11
CA ASN A 305 -16.64 49.77 -0.69
C ASN A 305 -16.90 49.25 0.73
N GLN A 306 -16.96 50.17 1.68
CA GLN A 306 -17.50 49.94 3.02
C GLN A 306 -19.02 50.17 3.00
N THR A 307 -19.67 49.28 3.76
CA THR A 307 -20.99 49.29 4.38
C THR A 307 -21.75 50.62 4.47
N PRO A 308 -23.10 50.54 4.43
CA PRO A 308 -23.92 51.35 5.33
C PRO A 308 -24.86 50.52 6.21
N SER A 309 -25.12 51.07 7.39
CA SER A 309 -25.90 50.50 8.49
C SER A 309 -27.36 50.98 8.50
N ASN A 310 -28.23 50.07 8.95
CA ASN A 310 -29.50 50.20 9.70
C ASN A 310 -30.73 50.98 9.17
N GLY A 311 -31.89 50.29 9.25
CA GLY A 311 -33.20 50.93 9.36
C GLY A 311 -34.46 50.05 9.17
N SER A 312 -34.73 49.13 10.09
CA SER A 312 -36.05 48.65 10.61
C SER A 312 -37.20 48.15 9.71
N GLY A 313 -37.78 46.98 10.04
CA GLY A 313 -39.18 46.63 9.70
C GLY A 313 -39.56 45.14 9.53
N SER A 314 -39.78 44.44 10.65
CA SER A 314 -40.74 43.34 10.93
C SER A 314 -41.05 42.18 9.95
N ASN A 315 -41.08 40.97 10.55
CA ASN A 315 -42.02 39.84 10.35
C ASN A 315 -41.58 38.54 9.64
N THR A 316 -41.16 37.59 10.51
CA THR A 316 -41.71 36.23 10.73
C THR A 316 -41.11 34.99 10.04
N VAL A 317 -40.86 34.01 10.93
CA VAL A 317 -40.87 32.54 10.80
C VAL A 317 -39.53 31.81 10.58
N ASN A 318 -39.08 31.17 11.67
CA ASN A 318 -38.46 29.84 11.86
C ASN A 318 -37.52 29.31 10.76
N THR A 319 -36.33 28.78 11.08
CA THR A 319 -36.21 27.49 11.78
C THR A 319 -34.77 27.29 12.30
N THR A 320 -34.68 26.99 13.60
CA THR A 320 -33.53 26.46 14.34
C THR A 320 -33.16 25.05 13.88
N ILE A 321 -31.88 24.71 13.66
CA ILE A 321 -31.18 23.56 14.30
C ILE A 321 -29.67 23.87 14.43
N THR A 322 -29.20 23.62 15.65
CA THR A 322 -27.94 23.82 16.37
C THR A 322 -26.66 23.17 15.81
N SER A 323 -25.52 23.85 15.98
CA SER A 323 -24.19 23.23 16.16
C SER A 323 -23.60 23.67 17.52
N GLN A 324 -23.31 22.69 18.37
CA GLN A 324 -22.35 22.76 19.48
C GLN A 324 -21.08 22.04 18.98
N GLY A 325 -19.85 22.32 19.38
CA GLY A 325 -19.30 23.12 20.46
C GLY A 325 -17.84 22.64 20.57
N ASN A 326 -16.90 23.57 20.58
CA ASN A 326 -15.46 23.30 20.52
C ASN A 326 -14.86 23.58 21.90
N ILE A 327 -14.14 22.65 22.54
CA ILE A 327 -13.15 22.95 23.61
C ILE A 327 -12.03 21.87 23.60
N SER A 328 -10.77 22.35 23.61
CA SER A 328 -9.46 21.65 23.70
C SER A 328 -9.01 21.48 25.18
N PRO A 329 -7.74 21.20 25.60
CA PRO A 329 -6.57 20.48 25.04
C PRO A 329 -5.88 19.50 26.07
N THR A 330 -4.83 18.74 25.68
CA THR A 330 -3.57 18.37 26.42
C THR A 330 -2.81 17.23 25.68
N SER A 331 -1.66 17.47 24.99
CA SER A 331 -0.25 17.29 25.43
C SER A 331 0.06 15.91 26.06
N SER A 332 1.07 15.08 25.75
CA SER A 332 2.31 15.09 24.94
C SER A 332 2.82 13.62 24.98
N ALA A 333 3.48 13.03 23.98
CA ALA A 333 4.94 12.99 23.89
C ALA A 333 5.41 12.16 22.67
N THR A 334 6.53 12.61 22.13
CA THR A 334 7.24 12.23 20.90
C THR A 334 7.88 10.83 20.94
N LEU A 335 7.83 10.11 19.82
CA LEU A 335 8.90 9.18 19.41
C LEU A 335 8.95 9.12 17.88
N GLN A 336 10.13 9.42 17.34
CA GLN A 336 10.44 9.39 15.91
C GLN A 336 10.40 7.95 15.37
N GLY A 337 9.90 7.77 14.14
CA GLY A 337 10.06 6.53 13.38
C GLY A 337 9.39 6.58 12.01
N GLY A 338 10.20 6.44 10.95
CA GLY A 338 9.83 5.89 9.64
C GLY A 338 8.68 6.54 8.86
N LYS A 339 9.01 7.36 7.87
CA LYS A 339 8.08 7.82 6.82
C LYS A 339 7.79 6.67 5.86
N LEU A 340 6.86 5.78 6.22
CA LEU A 340 6.22 4.83 5.30
C LEU A 340 4.83 5.36 4.94
N ALA A 341 4.60 5.63 3.66
CA ALA A 341 3.29 6.02 3.17
C ALA A 341 2.34 4.81 3.26
N LYS A 342 1.47 4.82 4.25
CA LYS A 342 0.34 3.90 4.38
C LYS A 342 -0.69 4.27 3.29
N LEU A 343 -0.75 3.51 2.20
CA LEU A 343 -1.84 3.66 1.23
C LEU A 343 -3.14 3.11 1.83
N GLY A 344 -4.16 3.96 1.86
CA GLY A 344 -5.44 3.71 2.52
C GLY A 344 -6.29 2.61 1.87
N GLU A 345 -7.14 2.01 2.71
CA GLU A 345 -7.96 0.80 2.54
C GLU A 345 -8.97 0.76 1.38
N ASN A 346 -8.96 1.70 0.42
CA ASN A 346 -10.02 1.80 -0.60
C ASN A 346 -9.59 1.42 -2.03
N SER A 347 -8.41 0.81 -2.21
CA SER A 347 -7.92 0.38 -3.54
C SER A 347 -7.94 -1.15 -3.74
N SER A 348 -8.72 -1.87 -2.94
CA SER A 348 -8.65 -3.35 -2.84
C SER A 348 -9.32 -4.14 -3.97
N LEU A 349 -10.04 -3.51 -4.91
CA LEU A 349 -10.82 -4.26 -5.91
C LEU A 349 -10.24 -4.26 -7.34
N LEU A 350 -9.32 -3.36 -7.66
CA LEU A 350 -8.65 -3.35 -8.98
C LEU A 350 -7.29 -4.06 -9.00
N LEU A 351 -6.70 -4.33 -7.83
CA LEU A 351 -5.38 -4.95 -7.73
C LEU A 351 -5.41 -6.48 -7.59
N GLN A 352 -6.54 -7.06 -7.18
CA GLN A 352 -6.69 -8.53 -7.03
C GLN A 352 -6.84 -9.27 -8.38
N GLY A 353 -7.14 -8.57 -9.48
CA GLY A 353 -7.32 -9.17 -10.80
C GLY A 353 -6.02 -9.45 -11.59
N PHE A 354 -4.91 -8.78 -11.27
CA PHE A 354 -3.68 -8.86 -12.09
C PHE A 354 -2.58 -9.73 -11.50
N GLY A 355 -2.56 -9.96 -10.18
CA GLY A 355 -1.57 -10.83 -9.53
C GLY A 355 -1.70 -12.31 -9.92
N LEU A 356 -2.91 -12.78 -10.25
CA LEU A 356 -3.16 -14.19 -10.57
C LEU A 356 -2.77 -14.55 -12.02
N LEU A 357 -2.71 -13.57 -12.94
CA LEU A 357 -2.36 -13.85 -14.35
C LEU A 357 -0.85 -14.06 -14.57
N MET A 358 -0.01 -13.52 -13.67
CA MET A 358 1.45 -13.54 -13.84
C MET A 358 2.10 -14.87 -13.43
N VAL A 359 1.45 -15.67 -12.57
CA VAL A 359 1.98 -17.00 -12.19
C VAL A 359 1.79 -18.03 -13.32
N ILE A 360 0.76 -17.87 -14.16
CA ILE A 360 0.48 -18.81 -15.26
C ILE A 360 1.35 -18.50 -16.50
N SER A 361 1.67 -17.23 -16.75
CA SER A 361 2.48 -16.82 -17.92
C SER A 361 3.96 -17.24 -17.81
N GLY A 362 4.55 -17.18 -16.61
CA GLY A 362 5.94 -17.56 -16.37
C GLY A 362 6.22 -19.06 -16.58
N ILE A 363 5.26 -19.93 -16.23
CA ILE A 363 5.39 -21.39 -16.41
C ILE A 363 5.33 -21.76 -17.91
N ALA A 364 4.49 -21.09 -18.70
CA ALA A 364 4.40 -21.35 -20.14
C ALA A 364 5.69 -20.98 -20.90
N PHE A 365 6.34 -19.87 -20.51
CA PHE A 365 7.60 -19.44 -21.14
C PHE A 365 8.77 -20.38 -20.81
N PHE A 366 8.83 -20.90 -19.58
CA PHE A 366 9.87 -21.84 -19.17
C PHE A 366 9.78 -23.20 -19.90
N TRP A 367 8.56 -23.66 -20.22
CA TRP A 367 8.34 -24.88 -21.01
C TRP A 367 8.62 -24.69 -22.51
N TRP A 368 8.38 -23.50 -23.07
CA TRP A 368 8.67 -23.23 -24.48
C TRP A 368 10.18 -23.15 -24.77
N LYS A 369 10.97 -22.54 -23.87
CA LYS A 369 12.43 -22.44 -24.01
C LYS A 369 13.12 -23.81 -23.90
N ARG A 370 12.57 -24.74 -23.10
CA ARG A 370 13.14 -26.09 -22.93
C ARG A 370 12.92 -27.03 -24.14
N ARG A 371 11.88 -26.80 -24.96
CA ARG A 371 11.62 -27.58 -26.19
C ARG A 371 12.54 -27.19 -27.36
N LYS A 372 13.04 -25.96 -27.43
CA LYS A 372 13.95 -25.52 -28.50
C LYS A 372 15.41 -25.92 -28.29
N ALA A 373 15.78 -26.40 -27.10
CA ALA A 373 17.14 -26.87 -26.80
C ALA A 373 17.37 -28.36 -27.13
N HIS A 374 16.33 -29.08 -27.58
CA HIS A 374 16.39 -30.51 -27.91
C HIS A 374 15.78 -30.85 -29.28
N SER A 375 15.78 -29.91 -30.23
CA SER A 375 15.42 -30.20 -31.63
C SER A 375 16.50 -29.75 -32.59
#